data_AF-A0A4Q1I904-F1
#
_entry.id   AF-A0A4Q1I904-F1
#
_cell.length_a   1.000
_cell.length_b   1.000
_cell.length_c   1.000
_cell.angle_alpha   90.00
_cell.angle_beta   90.00
_cell.angle_gamma   90.00
#
_symmetry.space_group_name_H-M   'P 1'
#
loop_
_entity.id
_entity.type
_entity.pdbx_description
1 polymer ?
#
loop_
_entity_poly.entity_id
_entity_poly.type
_entity_poly.pdbx_seq_one_letter_code
_entity_poly.pdbx_strand_id
1 'polypeptide(L)'
;MMPEYQGGFWHFIRLPDGGGYMMPDGDRFHMVNGANWFDRTVSADASGIILTSLVINRQLWLYHDSGDAGLTQLYRMRDAQLWRHIEFHPECNAIYAALD
;
A
#
# COMPACT_ATOMS: atom_id res chain seq x y z
N MET A 1 2.39 -0.17 -10.55
CA MET A 1 2.24 1.03 -11.42
C MET A 1 0.80 1.13 -11.90
N MET A 2 0.30 2.35 -12.11
CA MET A 2 -1.03 2.60 -12.68
C MET A 2 -0.84 3.29 -14.04
N PRO A 3 -0.80 2.56 -15.16
CA PRO A 3 -0.31 3.08 -16.44
C PRO A 3 -1.15 4.25 -16.98
N GLU A 4 -2.45 4.26 -16.69
CA GLU A 4 -3.39 5.27 -17.16
C GLU A 4 -3.57 6.44 -16.17
N TYR A 5 -2.95 6.36 -14.99
CA TYR A 5 -3.14 7.38 -13.95
C TYR A 5 -2.34 8.65 -14.27
N GLN A 6 -3.06 9.78 -14.37
CA GLN A 6 -2.48 11.08 -14.70
C GLN A 6 -2.29 12.00 -13.48
N GLY A 7 -2.37 11.43 -12.28
CA GLY A 7 -2.43 12.21 -11.03
C GLY A 7 -3.87 12.56 -10.65
N GLY A 8 -4.03 13.18 -9.49
CA GLY A 8 -5.34 13.43 -8.90
C GLY A 8 -5.26 13.76 -7.41
N PHE A 9 -6.42 13.97 -6.81
CA PHE A 9 -6.54 14.12 -5.37
C PHE A 9 -6.35 12.77 -4.67
N TRP A 10 -5.84 12.81 -3.44
CA TRP A 10 -5.68 11.63 -2.60
C TRP A 10 -6.31 11.85 -1.24
N HIS A 11 -7.09 10.88 -0.79
CA HIS A 11 -7.72 10.86 0.51
C HIS A 11 -6.76 10.24 1.53
N PHE A 12 -6.64 10.86 2.71
CA PHE A 12 -5.90 10.30 3.84
C PHE A 12 -6.85 9.49 4.71
N ILE A 13 -6.61 8.19 4.81
CA ILE A 13 -7.44 7.27 5.59
C ILE A 13 -6.70 6.91 6.87
N ARG A 14 -7.35 7.14 8.02
CA ARG A 14 -6.80 6.79 9.33
C ARG A 14 -7.32 5.42 9.75
N LEU A 15 -6.42 4.53 10.14
CA LEU A 15 -6.79 3.22 10.65
C LEU A 15 -7.12 3.28 12.16
N PRO A 16 -8.07 2.44 12.65
CA PRO A 16 -8.44 2.40 14.07
C PRO A 16 -7.25 2.13 15.00
N ASP A 17 -6.36 1.22 14.57
CA ASP A 17 -5.17 0.82 15.33
C ASP A 17 -4.02 1.83 15.23
N GLY A 18 -4.25 2.97 14.60
CA GLY A 18 -3.26 4.00 14.31
C GLY A 18 -2.59 3.83 12.94
N GLY A 19 -1.83 4.84 12.55
CA GLY A 19 -1.32 4.90 11.17
C GLY A 19 -2.44 5.21 10.17
N GLY A 20 -2.22 4.80 8.93
CA GLY A 20 -3.11 5.12 7.83
C GLY A 20 -2.51 4.80 6.48
N TYR A 21 -3.30 5.01 5.44
CA TYR A 21 -2.87 4.94 4.06
C TYR A 21 -3.48 6.10 3.27
N MET A 22 -3.03 6.27 2.04
CA MET A 22 -3.64 7.21 1.11
C MET A 22 -4.23 6.45 -0.06
N MET A 23 -5.41 6.87 -0.52
CA MET A 23 -6.05 6.33 -1.72
C MET A 23 -6.35 7.44 -2.74
N PRO A 24 -6.20 7.19 -4.04
CA PRO A 24 -6.57 8.16 -5.05
C PRO A 24 -8.09 8.40 -5.07
N ASP A 25 -8.52 9.60 -5.43
CA ASP A 25 -9.92 9.87 -5.74
C ASP A 25 -10.32 9.17 -7.05
N GLY A 26 -11.44 8.43 -7.04
CA GLY A 26 -11.91 7.65 -8.19
C GLY A 26 -12.63 6.37 -7.76
N ASP A 27 -13.04 5.56 -8.75
CA ASP A 27 -13.72 4.27 -8.50
C ASP A 27 -12.73 3.10 -8.57
N ARG A 28 -12.14 2.87 -9.74
CA ARG A 28 -11.22 1.74 -9.98
C ARG A 28 -10.02 2.17 -10.82
N PHE A 29 -8.92 1.46 -10.63
CA PHE A 29 -7.66 1.73 -11.29
C PHE A 29 -7.03 0.45 -11.82
N HIS A 30 -6.59 0.50 -13.08
CA HIS A 30 -5.74 -0.52 -13.65
C HIS A 30 -4.36 -0.46 -13.01
N MET A 31 -3.92 -1.58 -12.44
CA MET A 31 -2.65 -1.72 -11.75
C MET A 31 -1.84 -2.86 -12.34
N VAL A 32 -0.57 -2.55 -12.63
CA VAL A 32 0.42 -3.49 -13.16
C VAL A 32 1.65 -3.51 -12.25
N ASN A 33 2.06 -4.69 -11.79
CA ASN A 33 3.34 -4.92 -11.13
C ASN A 33 4.17 -5.93 -11.95
N GLY A 34 5.19 -5.42 -12.64
CA GLY A 34 6.05 -6.26 -13.48
C GLY A 34 6.95 -7.22 -12.70
N ALA A 35 7.10 -7.06 -11.39
CA ALA A 35 7.90 -7.96 -10.56
C ALA A 35 7.22 -9.31 -10.32
N ASN A 36 5.88 -9.34 -10.31
CA ASN A 36 5.10 -10.52 -9.94
C ASN A 36 3.94 -10.82 -10.92
N TRP A 37 3.95 -10.20 -12.11
CA TRP A 37 2.93 -10.37 -13.16
C TRP A 37 1.52 -9.96 -12.75
N PHE A 38 1.36 -9.17 -11.68
CA PHE A 38 0.07 -8.61 -11.34
C PHE A 38 -0.37 -7.62 -12.43
N ASP A 39 -1.55 -7.86 -13.00
CA ASP A 39 -2.18 -7.01 -14.01
C ASP A 39 -3.70 -7.11 -13.81
N ARG A 40 -4.26 -6.19 -13.01
CA ARG A 40 -5.68 -6.22 -12.63
C ARG A 40 -6.22 -4.81 -12.41
N THR A 41 -7.52 -4.64 -12.62
CA THR A 41 -8.25 -3.43 -12.18
C THR A 41 -8.82 -3.65 -10.79
N VAL A 42 -8.42 -2.82 -9.83
CA VAL A 42 -8.83 -2.86 -8.42
C VAL A 42 -9.52 -1.56 -8.01
N SER A 43 -10.21 -1.53 -6.87
CA SER A 43 -10.81 -0.26 -6.38
C SER A 43 -9.75 0.80 -6.02
N ALA A 44 -10.20 2.04 -5.90
CA ALA A 44 -9.43 3.14 -5.32
C ALA A 44 -8.83 2.76 -3.96
N ASP A 45 -9.63 2.14 -3.10
CA ASP A 45 -9.23 1.72 -1.76
C ASP A 45 -8.09 0.70 -1.81
N ALA A 46 -8.27 -0.39 -2.54
CA ALA A 46 -7.25 -1.42 -2.74
C ALA A 46 -5.98 -0.86 -3.39
N SER A 47 -6.10 0.01 -4.40
CA SER A 47 -4.94 0.62 -5.06
C SER A 47 -4.12 1.50 -4.11
N GLY A 48 -4.80 2.27 -3.25
CA GLY A 48 -4.18 3.07 -2.21
C GLY A 48 -3.43 2.22 -1.19
N ILE A 49 -4.05 1.12 -0.75
CA ILE A 49 -3.43 0.16 0.16
C ILE A 49 -2.17 -0.47 -0.46
N ILE A 50 -2.26 -0.96 -1.70
CA ILE A 50 -1.13 -1.58 -2.42
C ILE A 50 0.04 -0.59 -2.51
N LEU A 51 -0.21 0.62 -2.98
CA LEU A 51 0.84 1.63 -3.15
C LEU A 51 1.45 2.07 -1.82
N THR A 52 0.61 2.28 -0.80
CA THR A 52 1.09 2.63 0.54
C THR A 52 1.97 1.51 1.12
N SER A 53 1.56 0.25 0.97
CA SER A 53 2.33 -0.91 1.44
C SER A 53 3.69 -1.01 0.75
N LEU A 54 3.75 -0.81 -0.57
CA LEU A 54 5.02 -0.80 -1.32
C LEU A 54 5.97 0.31 -0.84
N VAL A 55 5.44 1.50 -0.57
CA VAL A 55 6.23 2.62 -0.03
C VAL A 55 6.72 2.30 1.39
N ILE A 56 5.85 1.80 2.27
CA ILE A 56 6.24 1.39 3.62
C ILE A 56 7.34 0.35 3.58
N ASN A 57 7.20 -0.68 2.74
CA ASN A 57 8.21 -1.73 2.59
C ASN A 57 9.56 -1.16 2.12
N ARG A 58 9.54 -0.29 1.10
CA ARG A 58 10.75 0.36 0.59
C ARG A 58 11.44 1.20 1.66
N GLN A 59 10.67 1.97 2.43
CA GLN A 59 11.19 2.81 3.51
C GLN A 59 11.73 1.96 4.66
N LEU A 60 11.05 0.86 5.00
CA LEU A 60 11.50 -0.08 6.03
C LEU A 60 12.89 -0.62 5.70
N TRP A 61 13.11 -1.09 4.46
CA TRP A 61 14.41 -1.57 4.00
C TRP A 61 15.46 -0.47 4.01
N LEU A 62 15.13 0.71 3.50
CA LEU A 62 16.05 1.86 3.50
C LEU A 62 16.57 2.17 4.91
N TYR A 63 15.67 2.26 5.90
CA TYR A 63 16.07 2.59 7.27
C TYR A 63 16.75 1.44 7.98
N HIS A 64 16.33 0.21 7.72
CA HIS A 64 17.03 -0.98 8.20
C HIS A 64 18.49 -0.97 7.76
N ASP A 65 18.76 -0.74 6.46
CA ASP A 65 20.11 -0.75 5.90
C ASP A 65 20.94 0.44 6.38
N SER A 66 20.30 1.56 6.73
CA SER A 66 20.97 2.73 7.33
C SER A 66 21.32 2.55 8.82
N GLY A 67 20.75 1.55 9.50
CA GLY A 67 20.89 1.35 10.95
C GLY A 67 20.04 2.27 11.83
N ASP A 68 19.10 3.04 11.26
CA ASP A 68 18.16 3.88 12.02
C ASP A 68 17.07 3.02 12.68
N ALA A 69 17.37 2.52 13.88
CA ALA A 69 16.45 1.65 14.63
C ALA A 69 15.10 2.32 14.93
N GLY A 70 15.05 3.65 15.09
CA GLY A 70 13.82 4.38 15.39
C GLY A 70 12.87 4.37 14.20
N LEU A 71 13.38 4.73 13.02
CA LEU A 71 12.58 4.71 11.79
C LEU A 71 12.28 3.29 11.33
N THR A 72 13.21 2.34 11.43
CA THR A 72 12.93 0.92 11.17
C THR A 72 11.75 0.43 12.02
N GLN A 73 11.74 0.73 13.32
CA GLN A 73 10.66 0.30 14.20
C GLN A 73 9.33 1.01 13.88
N LEU A 74 9.37 2.30 13.53
CA LEU A 74 8.19 3.04 13.09
C LEU A 74 7.56 2.41 11.84
N TYR A 75 8.33 2.16 10.79
CA TYR A 75 7.80 1.59 9.55
C TYR A 75 7.35 0.14 9.73
N ARG A 76 8.02 -0.66 10.56
CA ARG A 76 7.55 -2.01 10.92
C ARG A 76 6.18 -1.98 11.62
N MET A 77 5.96 -1.01 12.51
CA MET A 77 4.66 -0.84 13.17
C MET A 77 3.57 -0.42 12.17
N ARG A 78 3.89 0.48 11.23
CA ARG A 78 2.94 0.93 10.19
C ARG A 78 2.58 -0.20 9.22
N ASP A 79 3.56 -1.01 8.84
CA ASP A 79 3.36 -2.20 8.03
C ASP A 79 2.37 -3.16 8.72
N ALA A 80 2.63 -3.52 9.98
CA ALA A 80 1.75 -4.41 10.75
C ALA A 80 0.31 -3.86 10.91
N GLN A 81 0.15 -2.54 11.07
CA GLN A 81 -1.17 -1.89 11.13
C GLN A 81 -1.92 -2.00 9.80
N LEU A 82 -1.23 -1.77 8.68
CA LEU A 82 -1.82 -1.87 7.34
C LEU A 82 -2.17 -3.32 6.99
N TRP A 83 -1.30 -4.29 7.31
CA TRP A 83 -1.55 -5.71 7.05
C TRP A 83 -2.76 -6.26 7.81
N ARG A 84 -2.98 -5.85 9.07
CA ARG A 84 -4.23 -6.17 9.78
C ARG A 84 -5.46 -5.62 9.10
N HIS A 85 -5.36 -4.43 8.49
CA HIS A 85 -6.48 -3.85 7.74
C HIS A 85 -6.76 -4.64 6.45
N ILE A 86 -5.72 -5.10 5.75
CA ILE A 86 -5.84 -5.90 4.51
C ILE A 86 -6.61 -7.20 4.77
N GLU A 87 -6.40 -7.85 5.91
CA GLU A 87 -7.03 -9.14 6.26
C GLU A 87 -8.56 -9.13 6.10
N PHE A 88 -9.20 -8.00 6.40
CA PHE A 88 -10.65 -7.83 6.35
C PHE A 88 -11.14 -7.06 5.13
N HIS A 89 -10.24 -6.66 4.22
CA HIS A 89 -10.61 -5.93 3.01
C HIS A 89 -11.28 -6.86 1.98
N PRO A 90 -12.38 -6.45 1.31
CA PRO A 90 -13.09 -7.32 0.35
C PRO A 90 -12.25 -7.76 -0.85
N GLU A 91 -11.24 -6.96 -1.23
CA GLU A 91 -10.26 -7.29 -2.28
C GLU A 91 -8.93 -7.83 -1.73
N CYS A 92 -8.88 -8.38 -0.51
CA CYS A 92 -7.64 -8.85 0.14
C CYS A 92 -6.78 -9.76 -0.75
N ASN A 93 -7.40 -10.72 -1.46
CA ASN A 93 -6.68 -11.61 -2.37
C ASN A 93 -6.02 -10.88 -3.54
N ALA A 94 -6.63 -9.80 -4.05
CA ALA A 94 -6.00 -8.97 -5.08
C ALA A 94 -4.85 -8.14 -4.50
N ILE A 95 -5.01 -7.63 -3.28
CA ILE A 95 -3.95 -6.90 -2.57
C ILE A 95 -2.76 -7.83 -2.31
N TYR A 96 -2.99 -9.05 -1.79
CA TYR A 96 -1.93 -10.03 -1.59
C TYR A 96 -1.20 -10.38 -2.89
N ALA A 97 -1.94 -10.64 -3.96
CA ALA A 97 -1.34 -10.93 -5.27
C ALA A 97 -0.53 -9.74 -5.82
N ALA A 98 -0.86 -8.50 -5.47
CA ALA A 98 -0.10 -7.33 -5.90
C ALA A 98 1.20 -7.13 -5.10
N LEU A 99 1.26 -7.66 -3.87
CA LEU A 99 2.36 -7.50 -2.91
C LEU A 99 3.28 -8.71 -2.77
N ASP A 100 2.93 -9.83 -3.41
CA ASP A 100 3.77 -11.04 -3.55
C ASP A 100 5.08 -10.74 -4.30
#